data_AF-A0A951AP14-F1
#
_entry.id   AF-A0A951AP14-F1
#
_cell.length_a   1.000
_cell.length_b   1.000
_cell.length_c   1.000
_cell.angle_alpha   90.00
_cell.angle_beta   90.00
_cell.angle_gamma   90.00
#
_symmetry.space_group_name_H-M   'P 1'
#
loop_
_entity.id
_entity.type
_entity.pdbx_description
1 polymer ?
#
loop_
_entity_poly.entity_id
_entity_poly.type
_entity_poly.pdbx_seq_one_letter_code
_entity_poly.pdbx_strand_id
1 'polypeptide(L)' 'TPPKFVLFVNHPELLTDDYRRYLETKIRERNGYYGLPIIMRVRSRH' A
#
# COMPACT_ATOMS: atom_id res chain seq x y z
N THR A 1 -2.54 -16.12 5.15
CA THR A 1 -1.53 -15.12 5.60
C THR A 1 -1.79 -13.81 4.88
N PRO A 2 -1.77 -12.64 5.55
CA PRO A 2 -2.12 -11.37 4.92
C PRO A 2 -1.10 -11.01 3.82
N PRO A 3 -1.55 -10.55 2.64
CA PRO A 3 -0.65 -10.14 1.57
C PRO A 3 0.13 -8.88 1.98
N LYS A 4 1.45 -8.92 1.76
CA LYS A 4 2.38 -7.86 2.13
C LYS A 4 2.92 -7.20 0.87
N PHE A 5 2.82 -5.88 0.80
CA PHE A 5 3.36 -5.07 -0.30
C PHE A 5 4.39 -4.08 0.23
N VAL A 6 5.47 -3.90 -0.52
CA VAL A 6 6.46 -2.85 -0.26
C VAL A 6 6.35 -1.81 -1.37
N LEU A 7 6.02 -0.59 -1.01
CA LEU A 7 5.99 0.56 -1.91
C LEU A 7 7.30 1.34 -1.72
N PHE A 8 8.08 1.45 -2.79
CA PHE A 8 9.28 2.28 -2.81
C PHE A 8 8.93 3.66 -3.34
N VAL A 9 9.19 4.68 -2.53
CA VAL A 9 8.98 6.09 -2.87
C VAL A 9 10.25 6.87 -2.62
N ASN A 10 10.39 8.03 -3.26
CA ASN A 10 11.55 8.90 -3.04
C ASN A 10 11.44 9.65 -1.71
N HIS A 11 10.24 10.07 -1.33
CA HIS A 11 9.94 10.88 -0.16
C HIS A 11 8.74 10.30 0.60
N PRO A 12 8.94 9.36 1.55
CA PRO A 12 7.84 8.74 2.29
C PRO A 12 7.00 9.74 3.11
N GLU A 13 7.59 10.87 3.50
CA GLU A 13 6.94 11.97 4.22
C GLU A 13 5.86 12.68 3.41
N LEU A 14 5.93 12.63 2.08
CA LEU A 14 4.90 13.22 1.19
C LEU A 14 3.70 12.28 0.99
N LEU A 15 3.80 11.03 1.45
CA LEU A 15 2.70 10.07 1.32
C LEU A 15 1.70 10.26 2.46
N THR A 16 0.55 10.86 2.16
CA THR A 16 -0.53 11.00 3.13
C THR A 16 -1.23 9.66 3.41
N ASP A 17 -1.86 9.55 4.58
CA ASP A 17 -2.61 8.36 4.98
C ASP A 17 -3.80 8.09 4.04
N ASP A 18 -4.47 9.15 3.56
CA ASP A 18 -5.57 9.03 2.60
C ASP A 18 -5.11 8.44 1.27
N TYR A 19 -3.97 8.91 0.75
CA TYR A 19 -3.42 8.40 -0.50
C TYR A 19 -2.92 6.95 -0.34
N ARG A 20 -2.37 6.61 0.82
CA ARG A 20 -2.04 5.21 1.15
C ARG A 20 -3.29 4.32 1.14
N ARG A 21 -4.38 4.74 1.77
CA ARG A 21 -5.65 3.99 1.79
C ARG A 21 -6.25 3.84 0.39
N TYR A 22 -6.12 4.86 -0.44
CA TYR A 22 -6.49 4.81 -1.86
C TYR A 22 -5.70 3.72 -2.60
N LEU A 23 -4.36 3.68 -2.43
CA LEU A 23 -3.51 2.66 -3.06
C LEU A 23 -3.84 1.25 -2.56
N GLU A 24 -4.09 1.07 -1.26
CA GLU A 24 -4.53 -0.21 -0.69
C GLU A 24 -5.84 -0.70 -1.33
N THR A 25 -6.80 0.22 -1.52
CA THR A 25 -8.08 -0.09 -2.16
C THR A 25 -7.90 -0.47 -3.64
N LYS A 26 -7.05 0.24 -4.37
CA LYS A 26 -6.75 -0.08 -5.77
C LYS A 26 -6.04 -1.42 -5.93
N ILE A 27 -5.12 -1.77 -5.04
CA ILE A 27 -4.48 -3.09 -5.03
C ILE A 27 -5.50 -4.18 -4.72
N ARG A 28 -6.43 -3.91 -3.79
CA ARG A 28 -7.54 -4.83 -3.45
C ARG A 28 -8.40 -5.14 -4.66
N GLU A 29 -8.87 -4.11 -5.35
CA GLU A 29 -9.72 -4.23 -6.54
C GLU A 29 -9.02 -4.99 -7.66
N ARG A 30 -7.74 -4.69 -7.92
CA ARG A 30 -7.01 -5.27 -9.05
C ARG A 30 -6.61 -6.73 -8.86
N ASN A 31 -6.38 -7.16 -7.63
CA ASN A 31 -5.88 -8.51 -7.32
C ASN A 31 -6.95 -9.40 -6.65
N GLY A 32 -8.16 -8.89 -6.41
CA GLY A 32 -9.26 -9.66 -5.83
C GLY A 32 -9.14 -9.95 -4.33
N TYR A 33 -8.39 -9.16 -3.57
CA TYR A 33 -8.19 -9.37 -2.11
C TYR A 33 -9.37 -8.88 -1.25
N TYR A 34 -10.60 -9.18 -1.67
CA TYR A 34 -11.81 -8.78 -0.94
C TYR A 34 -11.83 -9.42 0.45
N GLY A 35 -12.03 -8.61 1.50
CA GLY A 35 -12.11 -9.08 2.89
C GLY A 35 -10.77 -9.46 3.55
N LEU A 36 -9.64 -9.36 2.84
CA LEU A 36 -8.31 -9.64 3.40
C LEU A 36 -7.62 -8.35 3.86
N PRO A 37 -7.00 -8.34 5.06
CA PRO A 37 -6.16 -7.22 5.48
C PRO A 37 -4.90 -7.17 4.61
N ILE A 38 -4.69 -6.03 3.92
CA ILE A 38 -3.51 -5.77 3.10
C ILE A 38 -2.49 -5.04 3.97
N ILE A 39 -1.26 -5.55 4.04
CA ILE A 39 -0.18 -4.88 4.78
C ILE A 39 0.70 -4.15 3.76
N MET A 40 0.56 -2.83 3.66
CA MET A 40 1.45 -2.00 2.86
C MET A 40 2.57 -1.43 3.73
N ARG A 41 3.82 -1.59 3.31
CA ARG A 41 4.98 -0.92 3.91
C ARG A 41 5.57 0.06 2.93
N VAL A 42 5.76 1.30 3.36
CA VAL A 42 6.38 2.34 2.56
C VAL A 42 7.87 2.38 2.93
N ARG A 43 8.74 2.40 1.92
CA ARG A 43 10.18 2.51 2.09
C ARG A 43 10.71 3.62 1.20
N SER A 44 11.65 4.40 1.72
CA SER A 44 12.51 5.22 0.87
C SER A 44 13.31 4.28 -0.04
N ARG A 45 13.45 4.66 -1.31
CA ARG A 45 14.34 3.98 -2.26
C ARG A 45 15.82 4.28 -2.01
N HIS A 46 16.10 5.35 -1.29
CA HIS A 46 17.44 5.81 -0.92
C HIS A 46 17.68 5.66 0.58
#